data_AF-A0AAE7M7M7-F1
#
_entry.id   AF-A0AAE7M7M7-F1
#
_cell.length_a   1.000
_cell.length_b   1.000
_cell.length_c   1.000
_cell.angle_alpha   90.00
_cell.angle_beta   90.00
_cell.angle_gamma   90.00
#
_symmetry.space_group_name_H-M   'P 1'
#
loop_
_entity.id
_entity.type
_entity.pdbx_description
1 polymer ?
#
loop_
_entity_poly.entity_id
_entity_poly.type
_entity_poly.pdbx_seq_one_letter_code
_entity_poly.pdbx_strand_id
1 'polypeptide(L)'
;MDLIARYSNAGYGAVADGVMAFFDRRPDLQRPGVAFGPADAAEPAKVSTDISLVAIDRSDPEAFALAEVIVRGVSAALDRYLQERPLFRQVCPDQELFVLPIFNLQRYAPGEGFRQWHCDWTIGDEATEPVHRVLAWILYCNSVPEAGTEFHWQQHHEDAERGKLVIFPAGPSHIHRGRVNHTHSKTIATGWINAGSRQSFLERLAGLSVEAAPGWY
;
A
#
# COMPACT_ATOMS: atom_id res chain seq x y z
N MET A 1 15.83 -2.00 -17.39
CA MET A 1 15.58 -3.07 -16.41
C MET A 1 14.23 -2.82 -15.79
N ASP A 2 13.29 -3.75 -15.89
CA ASP A 2 11.91 -3.55 -15.41
C ASP A 2 11.80 -3.92 -13.92
N LEU A 3 11.63 -2.90 -13.08
CA LEU A 3 11.44 -3.03 -11.63
C LEU A 3 9.96 -2.93 -11.22
N ILE A 4 9.05 -2.73 -12.17
CA ILE A 4 7.61 -2.75 -11.95
C ILE A 4 7.13 -4.18 -12.23
N ALA A 5 7.04 -5.01 -11.19
CA ALA A 5 6.58 -6.38 -11.33
C ALA A 5 5.06 -6.48 -11.25
N ARG A 6 4.48 -7.42 -12.02
CA ARG A 6 3.03 -7.62 -12.13
C ARG A 6 2.69 -9.07 -11.86
N TYR A 7 1.69 -9.30 -11.03
CA TYR A 7 1.20 -10.63 -10.68
C TYR A 7 -0.31 -10.65 -10.80
N SER A 8 -0.84 -11.70 -11.41
CA SER A 8 -2.29 -11.93 -11.51
C SER A 8 -2.57 -13.43 -11.50
N ASN A 9 -3.59 -13.82 -10.75
CA ASN A 9 -4.16 -15.16 -10.71
C ASN A 9 -5.56 -15.10 -10.08
N ALA A 10 -6.28 -16.22 -10.11
CA ALA A 10 -7.63 -16.31 -9.53
C ALA A 10 -7.66 -15.99 -8.03
N GLY A 11 -6.58 -16.30 -7.30
CA GLY A 11 -6.44 -15.95 -5.88
C GLY A 11 -6.44 -14.43 -5.65
N TYR A 12 -5.62 -13.68 -6.39
CA TYR A 12 -5.65 -12.21 -6.32
C TYR A 12 -6.99 -11.63 -6.75
N GLY A 13 -7.66 -12.23 -7.73
CA GLY A 13 -9.03 -11.88 -8.09
C GLY A 13 -10.01 -12.07 -6.93
N ALA A 14 -9.90 -13.14 -6.14
CA ALA A 14 -10.75 -13.37 -4.97
C ALA A 14 -10.42 -12.40 -3.82
N VAL A 15 -9.14 -12.08 -3.59
CA VAL A 15 -8.74 -11.05 -2.61
C VAL A 15 -9.30 -9.68 -2.98
N ALA A 16 -9.21 -9.31 -4.27
CA ALA A 16 -9.80 -8.09 -4.81
C ALA A 16 -11.31 -7.99 -4.52
N ASP A 17 -12.06 -9.07 -4.76
CA ASP A 17 -13.51 -9.11 -4.45
C ASP A 17 -13.77 -8.99 -2.95
N GLY A 18 -12.97 -9.67 -2.13
CA GLY A 18 -13.05 -9.58 -0.66
C GLY A 18 -12.83 -8.15 -0.16
N VAL A 19 -11.85 -7.43 -0.73
CA VAL A 19 -11.60 -6.02 -0.45
C VAL A 19 -12.79 -5.15 -0.84
N MET A 20 -13.34 -5.31 -2.04
CA MET A 20 -14.52 -4.56 -2.49
C MET A 20 -15.69 -4.75 -1.53
N ALA A 21 -16.00 -6.01 -1.21
CA ALA A 21 -17.15 -6.36 -0.39
C ALA A 21 -16.98 -5.88 1.06
N PHE A 22 -15.76 -5.97 1.61
CA PHE A 22 -15.46 -5.45 2.94
C PHE A 22 -15.59 -3.92 2.98
N PHE A 23 -15.02 -3.22 2.00
CA PHE A 23 -15.09 -1.75 1.93
C PHE A 23 -16.54 -1.26 1.91
N ASP A 24 -17.40 -1.91 1.12
CA ASP A 24 -18.82 -1.56 1.01
C ASP A 24 -19.61 -1.85 2.29
N ARG A 25 -19.27 -2.92 3.02
CA ARG A 25 -19.95 -3.31 4.26
C ARG A 25 -19.49 -2.53 5.49
N ARG A 26 -18.33 -1.86 5.44
CA ARG A 26 -17.69 -1.21 6.58
C ARG A 26 -17.61 0.32 6.46
N PRO A 27 -18.73 1.04 6.25
CA PRO A 27 -18.72 2.50 6.23
C PRO A 27 -18.31 3.10 7.60
N ASP A 28 -18.45 2.34 8.69
CA ASP A 28 -17.98 2.69 10.02
C ASP A 28 -16.46 2.88 10.10
N LEU A 29 -15.69 2.23 9.23
CA LEU A 29 -14.23 2.32 9.16
C LEU A 29 -13.75 3.33 8.12
N GLN A 30 -14.63 3.85 7.26
CA GLN A 30 -14.27 4.75 6.18
C GLN A 30 -13.96 6.14 6.70
N ARG A 31 -12.85 6.71 6.20
CA ARG A 31 -12.42 8.07 6.53
C ARG A 31 -11.85 8.77 5.30
N PRO A 32 -11.86 10.11 5.25
CA PRO A 32 -11.15 10.84 4.22
C PRO A 32 -9.67 10.42 4.17
N GLY A 33 -9.18 10.13 2.97
CA GLY A 33 -7.79 9.77 2.75
C GLY A 33 -6.85 10.92 3.06
N VAL A 34 -5.69 10.59 3.62
CA VAL A 34 -4.63 11.56 3.90
C VAL A 34 -3.51 11.38 2.88
N ALA A 35 -2.91 12.49 2.42
CA ALA A 35 -1.62 12.52 1.75
C ALA A 35 -0.68 13.42 2.52
N PHE A 36 0.59 13.05 2.55
CA PHE A 36 1.65 13.88 3.10
C PHE A 36 2.09 14.90 2.04
N GLY A 37 2.05 16.18 2.37
CA GLY A 37 2.38 17.28 1.48
C GLY A 37 2.08 18.64 2.11
N PRO A 38 2.52 19.76 1.48
CA PRO A 38 2.23 21.10 2.01
C PRO A 38 0.71 21.31 2.11
N ALA A 39 0.23 21.70 3.29
CA ALA A 39 -1.20 21.91 3.55
C ALA A 39 -1.79 23.10 2.76
N ASP A 40 -0.94 23.96 2.19
CA ASP A 40 -1.31 25.26 1.59
C ASP A 40 -1.54 25.22 0.07
N ALA A 41 -1.70 24.03 -0.53
CA ALA A 41 -2.03 23.92 -1.96
C ALA A 41 -3.50 24.27 -2.24
N ALA A 42 -3.77 25.00 -3.32
CA ALA A 42 -5.13 25.40 -3.73
C ALA A 42 -6.05 24.21 -4.07
N GLU A 43 -5.47 23.06 -4.45
CA GLU A 43 -6.19 21.79 -4.61
C GLU A 43 -5.50 20.69 -3.80
N PRO A 44 -6.27 19.78 -3.19
CA PRO A 44 -5.70 18.65 -2.44
C PRO A 44 -4.93 17.71 -3.38
N ALA A 45 -3.70 17.35 -2.98
CA ALA A 45 -2.84 16.43 -3.71
C ALA A 45 -3.49 15.05 -3.92
N LYS A 46 -4.28 14.62 -2.94
CA LYS A 46 -5.02 13.37 -2.91
C LYS A 46 -6.43 13.62 -2.39
N VAL A 47 -7.40 13.06 -3.09
CA VAL A 47 -8.78 12.91 -2.61
C VAL A 47 -9.13 11.44 -2.71
N SER A 48 -9.57 10.82 -1.63
CA SER A 48 -10.07 9.45 -1.58
C SER A 48 -10.85 9.20 -0.30
N THR A 49 -11.55 8.06 -0.26
CA THR A 49 -12.08 7.46 0.96
C THR A 49 -11.24 6.22 1.30
N ASP A 50 -10.69 6.16 2.50
CA ASP A 50 -9.73 5.13 2.91
C ASP A 50 -10.26 4.32 4.11
N ILE A 51 -9.84 3.06 4.20
CA ILE A 51 -9.88 2.23 5.42
C ILE A 51 -8.44 1.77 5.69
N SER A 52 -7.91 2.01 6.88
CA SER A 52 -6.60 1.48 7.27
C SER A 52 -6.76 0.16 8.00
N LEU A 53 -5.96 -0.82 7.59
CA LEU A 53 -5.94 -2.15 8.19
C LEU A 53 -4.60 -2.37 8.89
N VAL A 54 -4.67 -2.99 10.06
CA VAL A 54 -3.52 -3.40 10.87
C VAL A 54 -3.57 -4.92 11.03
N ALA A 55 -2.77 -5.65 10.25
CA ALA A 55 -2.80 -7.11 10.17
C ALA A 55 -2.31 -7.85 11.44
N ILE A 56 -1.97 -7.11 12.49
CA ILE A 56 -1.63 -7.64 13.82
C ILE A 56 -2.71 -7.32 14.86
N ASP A 57 -3.64 -6.42 14.55
CA ASP A 57 -4.78 -6.10 15.41
C ASP A 57 -5.86 -7.16 15.24
N ARG A 58 -6.28 -7.76 16.36
CA ARG A 58 -7.29 -8.82 16.42
C ARG A 58 -8.60 -8.36 17.06
N SER A 59 -8.73 -7.08 17.37
CA SER A 59 -9.93 -6.50 18.00
C SER A 59 -11.17 -6.60 17.10
N ASP A 60 -10.98 -6.52 15.79
CA ASP A 60 -11.99 -6.73 14.76
C ASP A 60 -11.65 -8.00 13.94
N PRO A 61 -12.37 -9.12 14.16
CA PRO A 61 -12.09 -10.38 13.47
C PRO A 61 -12.26 -10.34 11.95
N GLU A 62 -13.19 -9.54 11.43
CA GLU A 62 -13.42 -9.46 9.97
C GLU A 62 -12.28 -8.67 9.31
N ALA A 63 -11.90 -7.53 9.90
CA ALA A 63 -10.77 -6.72 9.45
C ALA A 63 -9.45 -7.51 9.53
N PHE A 64 -9.23 -8.22 10.64
CA PHE A 64 -8.05 -9.08 10.83
C PHE A 64 -7.97 -10.18 9.78
N ALA A 65 -9.07 -10.91 9.53
CA ALA A 65 -9.10 -11.99 8.56
C ALA A 65 -8.81 -11.51 7.13
N LEU A 66 -9.40 -10.37 6.73
CA LEU A 66 -9.10 -9.77 5.42
C LEU A 66 -7.63 -9.34 5.34
N ALA A 67 -7.13 -8.68 6.39
CA ALA A 67 -5.76 -8.19 6.43
C ALA A 67 -4.74 -9.32 6.34
N GLU A 68 -4.96 -10.45 7.02
CA GLU A 68 -4.13 -11.65 6.92
C GLU A 68 -4.06 -12.19 5.48
N VAL A 69 -5.21 -12.27 4.80
CA VAL A 69 -5.27 -12.79 3.43
C VAL A 69 -4.53 -11.86 2.46
N ILE A 70 -4.68 -10.54 2.60
CA ILE A 70 -3.94 -9.55 1.80
C ILE A 70 -2.44 -9.71 2.03
N VAL A 71 -1.98 -9.72 3.28
CA VAL A 71 -0.55 -9.84 3.61
C VAL A 71 0.03 -11.13 3.06
N ARG A 72 -0.67 -12.27 3.19
CA ARG A 72 -0.21 -13.55 2.62
C ARG A 72 -0.07 -13.48 1.10
N GLY A 73 -1.04 -12.88 0.42
CA GLY A 73 -1.01 -12.70 -1.03
C GLY A 73 0.14 -11.82 -1.49
N VAL A 74 0.39 -10.71 -0.81
CA VAL A 74 1.50 -9.78 -1.13
C VAL A 74 2.85 -10.41 -0.78
N SER A 75 2.98 -11.12 0.34
CA SER A 75 4.21 -11.82 0.72
C SER A 75 4.61 -12.87 -0.33
N ALA A 76 3.64 -13.64 -0.85
CA ALA A 76 3.91 -14.60 -1.92
C ALA A 76 4.40 -13.92 -3.21
N ALA A 77 3.91 -12.72 -3.54
CA ALA A 77 4.43 -11.94 -4.66
C ALA A 77 5.81 -11.32 -4.37
N LEU A 78 6.06 -10.89 -3.13
CA LEU A 78 7.37 -10.42 -2.70
C LEU A 78 8.43 -11.52 -2.83
N ASP A 79 8.11 -12.75 -2.42
CA ASP A 79 9.02 -13.88 -2.57
C ASP A 79 9.41 -14.11 -4.03
N ARG A 80 8.44 -14.05 -4.95
CA ARG A 80 8.70 -14.12 -6.40
C ARG A 80 9.54 -12.93 -6.89
N TYR A 81 9.21 -11.72 -6.44
CA TYR A 81 9.95 -10.51 -6.79
C TYR A 81 11.43 -10.64 -6.42
N LEU A 82 11.73 -11.16 -5.24
CA LEU A 82 13.10 -11.36 -4.74
C LEU A 82 13.81 -12.54 -5.41
N GLN A 83 13.10 -13.59 -5.82
CA GLN A 83 13.68 -14.68 -6.63
C GLN A 83 14.12 -14.18 -8.01
N GLU A 84 13.32 -13.33 -8.64
CA GLU A 84 13.62 -12.74 -9.94
C GLU A 84 14.71 -11.65 -9.85
N ARG A 85 14.83 -11.00 -8.68
CA ARG A 85 15.73 -9.86 -8.43
C ARG A 85 16.57 -10.10 -7.16
N PRO A 86 17.45 -11.12 -7.14
CA PRO A 86 18.14 -11.54 -5.93
C PRO A 86 19.02 -10.45 -5.31
N LEU A 87 19.52 -9.50 -6.11
CA LEU A 87 20.31 -8.36 -5.63
C LEU A 87 19.54 -7.47 -4.65
N PHE A 88 18.21 -7.35 -4.75
CA PHE A 88 17.42 -6.58 -3.78
C PHE A 88 17.60 -7.14 -2.37
N ARG A 89 17.50 -8.46 -2.23
CA ARG A 89 17.66 -9.12 -0.93
C ARG A 89 19.08 -8.94 -0.39
N GLN A 90 20.09 -9.10 -1.24
CA GLN A 90 21.50 -9.07 -0.83
C GLN A 90 21.96 -7.72 -0.26
N VAL A 91 21.35 -6.62 -0.70
CA VAL A 91 21.73 -5.26 -0.26
C VAL A 91 20.87 -4.70 0.87
N CYS A 92 19.81 -5.42 1.27
CA CYS A 92 18.93 -4.99 2.36
C CYS A 92 19.49 -5.39 3.73
N PRO A 93 19.26 -4.58 4.78
CA PRO A 93 19.49 -4.99 6.17
C PRO A 93 18.90 -6.37 6.48
N ASP A 94 19.62 -7.17 7.26
CA ASP A 94 19.32 -8.56 7.59
C ASP A 94 19.12 -9.50 6.38
N GLN A 95 19.35 -9.01 5.16
CA GLN A 95 18.93 -9.66 3.91
C GLN A 95 17.45 -10.08 3.93
N GLU A 96 16.62 -9.29 4.62
CA GLU A 96 15.20 -9.51 4.78
C GLU A 96 14.41 -8.31 4.29
N LEU A 97 13.25 -8.61 3.72
CA LEU A 97 12.21 -7.64 3.41
C LEU A 97 10.88 -8.26 3.82
N PHE A 98 9.96 -7.47 4.34
CA PHE A 98 8.66 -7.93 4.77
C PHE A 98 7.56 -6.97 4.37
N VAL A 99 6.37 -7.51 4.10
CA VAL A 99 5.16 -6.71 3.91
C VAL A 99 4.80 -6.07 5.24
N LEU A 100 4.75 -4.74 5.27
CA LEU A 100 4.38 -3.98 6.45
C LEU A 100 2.93 -4.34 6.84
N PRO A 101 2.64 -4.66 8.12
CA PRO A 101 1.30 -5.06 8.55
C PRO A 101 0.34 -3.88 8.68
N ILE A 102 0.71 -2.68 8.23
CA ILE A 102 -0.11 -1.47 8.24
C ILE A 102 -0.26 -1.03 6.79
N PHE A 103 -1.48 -1.02 6.26
CA PHE A 103 -1.76 -0.69 4.86
C PHE A 103 -3.19 -0.15 4.70
N ASN A 104 -3.52 0.32 3.50
CA ASN A 104 -4.78 1.00 3.24
C ASN A 104 -5.58 0.32 2.13
N LEU A 105 -6.89 0.27 2.33
CA LEU A 105 -7.86 0.17 1.25
C LEU A 105 -8.23 1.59 0.86
N GLN A 106 -8.22 1.91 -0.43
CA GLN A 106 -8.47 3.27 -0.92
C GLN A 106 -9.47 3.21 -2.06
N ARG A 107 -10.52 4.02 -1.96
CA ARG A 107 -11.50 4.22 -3.01
C ARG A 107 -11.44 5.66 -3.50
N TYR A 108 -11.31 5.80 -4.81
CA TYR A 108 -11.38 7.04 -5.53
C TYR A 108 -12.71 7.08 -6.27
N ALA A 109 -13.61 7.97 -5.89
CA ALA A 109 -14.83 8.24 -6.65
C ALA A 109 -14.50 8.89 -8.00
N PRO A 110 -15.48 9.03 -8.94
CA PRO A 110 -15.25 9.72 -10.20
C PRO A 110 -14.66 11.11 -9.98
N GLY A 111 -13.52 11.38 -10.60
CA GLY A 111 -12.75 12.61 -10.46
C GLY A 111 -11.75 12.61 -9.30
N GLU A 112 -11.78 11.66 -8.38
CA GLU A 112 -10.84 11.58 -7.27
C GLU A 112 -9.55 10.84 -7.66
N GLY A 113 -8.49 10.99 -6.85
CA GLY A 113 -7.18 10.41 -7.14
C GLY A 113 -6.07 10.99 -6.28
N PHE A 114 -4.93 10.29 -6.20
CA PHE A 114 -3.66 10.90 -5.81
C PHE A 114 -2.98 11.46 -7.06
N ARG A 115 -3.29 12.72 -7.39
CA ARG A 115 -2.97 13.32 -8.69
C ARG A 115 -1.55 13.87 -8.77
N GLN A 116 -0.99 14.24 -7.62
CA GLN A 116 0.36 14.78 -7.55
C GLN A 116 1.39 13.67 -7.78
N TRP A 117 2.42 13.96 -8.57
CA TRP A 117 3.60 13.12 -8.67
C TRP A 117 4.29 13.02 -7.32
N HIS A 118 4.49 11.79 -6.84
CA HIS A 118 5.10 11.53 -5.54
C HIS A 118 5.95 10.24 -5.58
N CYS A 119 6.71 10.02 -4.52
CA CYS A 119 7.25 8.71 -4.19
C CYS A 119 6.90 8.41 -2.73
N ASP A 120 6.98 7.13 -2.37
CA ASP A 120 6.54 6.66 -1.06
C ASP A 120 7.64 6.76 0.00
N TRP A 121 8.89 7.00 -0.40
CA TRP A 121 10.00 7.14 0.53
C TRP A 121 9.99 8.49 1.27
N THR A 122 10.09 8.45 2.60
CA THR A 122 10.30 9.62 3.47
C THR A 122 11.24 9.25 4.62
N ILE A 123 11.77 10.25 5.34
CA ILE A 123 12.64 10.07 6.52
C ILE A 123 11.91 10.35 7.84
N GLY A 124 10.58 10.28 7.85
CA GLY A 124 9.77 10.58 9.05
C GLY A 124 9.77 9.44 10.07
N ASP A 125 9.54 9.77 11.34
CA ASP A 125 9.52 8.82 12.46
C ASP A 125 8.11 8.21 12.69
N GLU A 126 7.40 7.89 11.61
CA GLU A 126 6.05 7.34 11.67
C GLU A 126 6.05 5.85 12.03
N ALA A 127 4.92 5.34 12.57
CA ALA A 127 4.75 3.92 12.90
C ALA A 127 4.93 2.96 11.71
N THR A 128 4.91 3.48 10.48
CA THR A 128 5.16 2.70 9.25
C THR A 128 6.65 2.57 8.93
N GLU A 129 7.53 3.17 9.73
CA GLU A 129 8.99 3.25 9.55
C GLU A 129 9.38 3.57 8.09
N PRO A 130 8.93 4.73 7.55
CA PRO A 130 9.11 5.02 6.12
C PRO A 130 10.58 5.07 5.68
N VAL A 131 11.51 5.31 6.61
CA VAL A 131 12.96 5.22 6.36
C VAL A 131 13.42 3.81 5.95
N HIS A 132 12.71 2.76 6.37
CA HIS A 132 13.00 1.37 6.01
C HIS A 132 12.28 0.90 4.73
N ARG A 133 11.46 1.77 4.12
CA ARG A 133 10.63 1.43 2.96
C ARG A 133 11.45 1.29 1.69
N VAL A 134 11.46 0.09 1.11
CA VAL A 134 12.20 -0.19 -0.13
C VAL A 134 11.27 -0.38 -1.32
N LEU A 135 10.14 -1.05 -1.13
CA LEU A 135 9.14 -1.29 -2.17
C LEU A 135 7.75 -0.83 -1.71
N ALA A 136 6.91 -0.53 -2.69
CA ALA A 136 5.47 -0.32 -2.53
C ALA A 136 4.73 -1.37 -3.35
N TRP A 137 3.48 -1.62 -2.98
CA TRP A 137 2.60 -2.54 -3.70
C TRP A 137 1.19 -1.99 -3.84
N ILE A 138 0.55 -2.31 -4.96
CA ILE A 138 -0.85 -1.96 -5.27
C ILE A 138 -1.56 -3.21 -5.77
N LEU A 139 -2.63 -3.63 -5.12
CA LEU A 139 -3.61 -4.58 -5.64
C LEU A 139 -4.81 -3.80 -6.18
N TYR A 140 -5.04 -3.86 -7.49
CA TYR A 140 -6.24 -3.29 -8.10
C TYR A 140 -7.47 -4.17 -7.85
N CYS A 141 -8.49 -3.61 -7.20
CA CYS A 141 -9.65 -4.39 -6.75
C CYS A 141 -10.77 -4.45 -7.79
N ASN A 142 -10.76 -3.55 -8.77
CA ASN A 142 -11.69 -3.54 -9.90
C ASN A 142 -10.98 -3.13 -11.20
N SER A 143 -11.51 -3.60 -12.34
CA SER A 143 -11.04 -3.15 -13.65
C SER A 143 -11.71 -1.82 -14.00
N VAL A 144 -10.91 -0.80 -14.29
CA VAL A 144 -11.42 0.54 -14.64
C VAL A 144 -10.68 1.04 -15.88
N PRO A 145 -11.38 1.28 -17.00
CA PRO A 145 -10.77 1.83 -18.21
C PRO A 145 -10.11 3.18 -17.92
N GLU A 146 -9.00 3.49 -18.58
CA GLU A 146 -8.32 4.80 -18.45
C GLU A 146 -8.01 5.20 -16.99
N ALA A 147 -7.78 4.22 -16.12
CA ALA A 147 -7.37 4.42 -14.74
C ALA A 147 -6.12 3.60 -14.42
N GLY A 148 -5.68 3.63 -13.16
CA GLY A 148 -4.48 2.92 -12.71
C GLY A 148 -3.42 3.88 -12.20
N THR A 149 -2.16 3.59 -12.49
CA THR A 149 -1.00 4.30 -11.95
C THR A 149 -0.02 4.64 -13.05
N GLU A 150 0.42 5.90 -13.08
CA GLU A 150 1.43 6.38 -14.03
C GLU A 150 2.79 6.48 -13.34
N PHE A 151 3.85 6.11 -14.05
CA PHE A 151 5.24 6.14 -13.58
C PHE A 151 6.07 7.08 -14.47
N HIS A 152 6.54 8.17 -13.88
CA HIS A 152 7.08 9.32 -14.63
C HIS A 152 8.34 8.97 -15.42
N TRP A 153 9.36 8.44 -14.74
CA TRP A 153 10.66 8.15 -15.35
C TRP A 153 10.60 6.97 -16.31
N GLN A 154 9.72 6.01 -16.02
CA GLN A 154 9.52 4.81 -16.85
C GLN A 154 8.68 5.09 -18.09
N GLN A 155 8.07 6.28 -18.19
CA GLN A 155 7.10 6.63 -19.24
C GLN A 155 6.03 5.54 -19.40
N HIS A 156 5.60 5.00 -18.25
CA HIS A 156 4.78 3.79 -18.17
C HIS A 156 3.46 4.09 -17.49
N HIS A 157 2.38 3.53 -18.02
CA HIS A 157 1.06 3.55 -17.41
C HIS A 157 0.63 2.11 -17.14
N GLU A 158 0.34 1.84 -15.87
CA GLU A 158 -0.14 0.56 -15.41
C GLU A 158 -1.66 0.61 -15.24
N ASP A 159 -2.37 -0.14 -16.08
CA ASP A 159 -3.84 -0.18 -16.07
C ASP A 159 -4.41 -0.70 -14.74
N ALA A 160 -5.56 -0.19 -14.32
CA ALA A 160 -6.31 -0.79 -13.22
C ALA A 160 -7.08 -2.02 -13.72
N GLU A 161 -6.55 -3.21 -13.45
CA GLU A 161 -7.18 -4.49 -13.79
C GLU A 161 -7.46 -5.29 -12.52
N ARG A 162 -8.70 -5.77 -12.35
CA ARG A 162 -9.13 -6.54 -11.18
C ARG A 162 -8.17 -7.71 -10.91
N GLY A 163 -7.64 -7.77 -9.70
CA GLY A 163 -6.75 -8.83 -9.25
C GLY A 163 -5.32 -8.70 -9.73
N LYS A 164 -4.95 -7.60 -10.40
CA LYS A 164 -3.56 -7.29 -10.72
C LYS A 164 -2.86 -6.69 -9.50
N LEU A 165 -1.86 -7.40 -9.00
CA LEU A 165 -0.94 -6.95 -7.97
C LEU A 165 0.33 -6.42 -8.63
N VAL A 166 0.74 -5.22 -8.25
CA VAL A 166 1.96 -4.56 -8.74
C VAL A 166 2.91 -4.34 -7.57
N ILE A 167 4.19 -4.63 -7.75
CA ILE A 167 5.27 -4.31 -6.80
C ILE A 167 6.30 -3.45 -7.53
N PHE A 168 6.71 -2.34 -6.92
CA PHE A 168 7.68 -1.41 -7.48
C PHE A 168 8.50 -0.70 -6.39
N PRO A 169 9.69 -0.15 -6.71
CA PRO A 169 10.48 0.59 -5.73
C PRO A 169 9.78 1.83 -5.17
N ALA A 170 9.91 2.08 -3.87
CA ALA A 170 9.23 3.20 -3.20
C ALA A 170 9.95 4.55 -3.36
N GLY A 171 11.21 4.55 -3.82
CA GLY A 171 12.06 5.73 -3.87
C GLY A 171 11.85 6.65 -5.10
N PRO A 172 12.62 7.75 -5.18
CA PRO A 172 12.50 8.75 -6.27
C PRO A 172 12.74 8.22 -7.68
N SER A 173 13.29 7.01 -7.83
CA SER A 173 13.45 6.35 -9.13
C SER A 173 12.12 5.90 -9.74
N HIS A 174 11.03 5.84 -8.96
CA HIS A 174 9.69 5.42 -9.39
C HIS A 174 8.64 6.44 -8.91
N ILE A 175 8.88 7.72 -9.23
CA ILE A 175 7.89 8.77 -9.06
C ILE A 175 6.62 8.36 -9.82
N HIS A 176 5.50 8.35 -9.11
CA HIS A 176 4.23 7.86 -9.62
C HIS A 176 3.06 8.74 -9.18
N ARG A 177 1.91 8.54 -9.83
CA ARG A 177 0.63 9.14 -9.46
C ARG A 177 -0.53 8.25 -9.91
N GLY A 178 -1.70 8.45 -9.32
CA GLY A 178 -2.92 7.82 -9.80
C GLY A 178 -3.49 8.53 -11.02
N ARG A 179 -3.74 7.80 -12.12
CA ARG A 179 -4.57 8.33 -13.21
C ARG A 179 -6.02 8.47 -12.72
N VAL A 180 -6.58 9.65 -12.90
CA VAL A 180 -7.95 10.00 -12.50
C VAL A 180 -8.92 9.54 -13.58
N ASN A 181 -9.96 8.83 -13.16
CA ASN A 181 -11.09 8.52 -14.02
C ASN A 181 -12.29 9.38 -13.58
N HIS A 182 -12.90 10.11 -14.53
CA HIS A 182 -14.02 11.03 -14.25
C HIS A 182 -15.40 10.39 -14.29
N THR A 183 -15.48 9.08 -14.53
CA THR A 183 -16.74 8.35 -14.79
C THR A 183 -16.94 7.13 -13.89
N HIS A 184 -15.86 6.49 -13.44
CA HIS A 184 -15.89 5.25 -12.69
C HIS A 184 -15.04 5.36 -11.42
N SER A 185 -15.49 4.70 -10.35
CA SER A 185 -14.71 4.59 -9.12
C SER A 185 -13.60 3.55 -9.25
N LYS A 186 -12.41 3.85 -8.70
CA LYS A 186 -11.27 2.93 -8.60
C LYS A 186 -11.05 2.55 -7.14
N THR A 187 -10.95 1.26 -6.85
CA THR A 187 -10.62 0.76 -5.50
C THR A 187 -9.31 -0.03 -5.55
N ILE A 188 -8.43 0.21 -4.59
CA ILE A 188 -7.16 -0.51 -4.44
C ILE A 188 -6.93 -0.91 -2.99
N ALA A 189 -6.18 -1.98 -2.77
CA ALA A 189 -5.42 -2.18 -1.54
C ALA A 189 -3.97 -1.81 -1.82
N THR A 190 -3.34 -1.04 -0.94
CA THR A 190 -1.98 -0.53 -1.15
C THR A 190 -1.23 -0.42 0.15
N GLY A 191 0.07 -0.68 0.09
CA GLY A 191 0.95 -0.60 1.25
C GLY A 191 2.40 -0.72 0.86
N TRP A 192 3.22 -1.05 1.85
CA TRP A 192 4.67 -0.94 1.76
C TRP A 192 5.37 -2.22 2.17
N ILE A 193 6.61 -2.35 1.71
CA ILE A 193 7.53 -3.43 2.05
C ILE A 193 8.80 -2.77 2.59
N ASN A 194 9.11 -3.08 3.85
CA ASN A 194 10.27 -2.56 4.53
C ASN A 194 11.40 -3.59 4.51
N ALA A 195 12.64 -3.10 4.49
CA ALA A 195 13.82 -3.93 4.72
C ALA A 195 14.10 -4.11 6.21
N GLY A 196 14.83 -5.18 6.54
CA GLY A 196 15.13 -5.61 7.90
C GLY A 196 14.13 -6.63 8.44
N SER A 197 14.38 -7.10 9.67
CA SER A 197 13.55 -8.16 10.25
C SER A 197 12.13 -7.71 10.63
N ARG A 198 11.13 -8.48 10.20
CA ARG A 198 9.73 -8.33 10.65
C ARG A 198 9.60 -8.46 12.17
N GLN A 199 10.37 -9.38 12.77
CA GLN A 199 10.33 -9.60 14.22
C GLN A 199 10.79 -8.36 14.97
N SER A 200 11.94 -7.80 14.58
CA SER A 200 12.47 -6.57 15.19
C SER A 200 11.54 -5.37 14.97
N PHE A 201 10.86 -5.28 13.82
CA PHE A 201 9.81 -4.27 13.61
C PHE A 201 8.67 -4.41 14.63
N LEU A 202 8.16 -5.63 14.84
CA LEU A 202 7.07 -5.87 15.79
C LEU A 202 7.48 -5.57 17.24
N GLU A 203 8.72 -5.87 17.61
CA GLU A 203 9.27 -5.54 18.93
C GLU A 203 9.35 -4.02 19.13
N ARG A 204 9.82 -3.26 18.13
CA ARG A 204 9.83 -1.80 18.18
C ARG A 204 8.42 -1.22 18.25
N LEU A 205 7.48 -1.74 17.45
CA LEU A 205 6.10 -1.28 17.45
C LEU A 205 5.41 -1.55 18.81
N ALA A 206 5.69 -2.70 19.42
CA ALA A 206 5.23 -3.00 20.77
C ALA A 206 5.87 -2.06 21.80
N GLY A 207 7.18 -1.79 21.71
CA GLY A 207 7.87 -0.83 22.57
C GLY A 207 7.30 0.59 22.49
N LEU A 208 7.01 1.08 21.28
CA LEU A 208 6.36 2.37 21.05
C LEU A 208 4.95 2.44 21.68
N SER A 209 4.23 1.32 21.73
CA SER A 209 2.92 1.25 22.39
C SER A 209 2.99 1.31 23.92
N VAL A 210 4.12 0.92 24.52
CA VAL A 210 4.32 0.98 25.98
C VAL A 210 4.76 2.38 26.43
N GLU A 211 5.57 3.09 25.63
CA GLU A 211 6.00 4.46 25.94
C GLU A 211 4.89 5.52 25.75
N ALA A 212 3.83 5.20 24.99
CA ALA A 212 2.68 6.07 24.76
C ALA A 212 1.66 6.13 25.92
N ALA A 213 1.94 5.48 27.07
CA ALA A 213 1.14 5.64 28.30
C ALA A 213 1.86 6.57 29.30
N PRO A 214 1.75 7.91 29.16
CA PRO A 214 2.12 8.79 30.24
C PRO A 214 1.06 8.70 31.33
N GLY A 215 1.39 7.98 32.40
CA GLY A 215 0.73 8.19 33.68
C GLY A 215 0.95 9.63 34.12
N TRP A 216 -0.14 10.36 34.28
CA TRP A 216 -0.19 11.55 35.13
C TRP A 216 -1.44 11.42 36.01
N TYR A 217 -1.23 11.80 37.27
CA TYR A 217 -2.10 11.69 38.46
C TYR A 217 -3.57 12.06 38.27
#